data_AF-A0A7W5T3H6-F1
#
_entry.id   AF-A0A7W5T3H6-F1
#
_cell.length_a   1.000
_cell.length_b   1.000
_cell.length_c   1.000
_cell.angle_alpha   90.00
_cell.angle_beta   90.00
_cell.angle_gamma   90.00
#
_symmetry.space_group_name_H-M   'P 1'
#
loop_
_entity.id
_entity.type
_entity.pdbx_description
1 polymer ?
#
loop_
_entity_poly.entity_id
_entity_poly.type
_entity_poly.pdbx_seq_one_letter_code
_entity_poly.pdbx_strand_id
1 'polypeptide(L)'
;MTVNVHFRFRSGLPSTAFDNVRLCGSWDQRGRPSADWTSVPMQRSEDEDGYDVFVARVSFPDGEIGTNFRWGIELDRPGVADLWAIAAELDDEASSRRECSFELQPGMEPQTYYLTWIGRLGANRIERRNGADGIRYSVWAPNAREVLLVLADPAIGYVADDGTGALGTIGMRRTVDGFWTVETGDDHRLSDFDGMVGTPYMYRITKDDGSLAYRTDIWSLMQIGAGDFDPDGAAYHGSPAGLDGPQSCSVVCDPKRVVLPSGRVLAAEAFWADEFVAGRNLPDRLEDLVIYELHVGALGFGKPAPGTLDDAIAFVAHLSALGVNAVELLPIAEFETRANWGYGTSHFFAADQGAGGTDRLKLFVKACHQQGIAVILDVCYNHFDPDGERAQ
;
A
#
# COMPACT_ATOMS: atom_id res chain seq x y z
N MET A 1 21.50 -2.67 37.63
CA MET A 1 20.73 -3.52 36.71
C MET A 1 20.96 -2.96 35.30
N THR A 2 20.33 -3.54 34.29
CA THR A 2 20.37 -3.04 32.91
C THR A 2 18.97 -3.05 32.34
N VAL A 3 18.63 -2.02 31.57
CA VAL A 3 17.41 -1.96 30.78
C VAL A 3 17.72 -2.53 29.40
N ASN A 4 17.05 -3.61 29.00
CA ASN A 4 17.21 -4.18 27.66
C ASN A 4 16.14 -3.61 26.74
N VAL A 5 16.58 -2.96 25.67
CA VAL A 5 15.69 -2.41 24.65
C VAL A 5 15.75 -3.29 23.41
N HIS A 6 14.56 -3.67 22.91
CA HIS A 6 14.42 -4.45 21.70
C HIS A 6 14.16 -3.49 20.53
N PHE A 7 14.90 -3.65 19.44
CA PHE A 7 14.73 -2.89 18.21
C PHE A 7 14.24 -3.80 17.10
N ARG A 8 13.28 -3.33 16.32
CA ARG A 8 12.71 -4.03 15.17
C ARG A 8 12.74 -3.12 13.96
N PHE A 9 13.28 -3.61 12.86
CA PHE A 9 13.15 -3.00 11.55
C PHE A 9 12.31 -3.92 10.67
N ARG A 10 11.18 -3.42 10.20
CA ARG A 10 10.27 -4.17 9.35
C ARG A 10 10.18 -3.51 7.99
N SER A 11 10.51 -4.27 6.95
CA SER A 11 10.51 -3.74 5.59
C SER A 11 9.10 -3.61 5.03
N GLY A 12 8.22 -4.59 5.32
CA GLY A 12 6.92 -4.72 4.66
C GLY A 12 7.01 -5.03 3.16
N LEU A 13 8.19 -5.43 2.67
CA LEU A 13 8.44 -5.74 1.26
C LEU A 13 8.44 -7.26 1.05
N PRO A 14 7.69 -7.81 0.07
CA PRO A 14 7.59 -9.27 -0.15
C PRO A 14 8.92 -9.93 -0.51
N SER A 15 9.83 -9.16 -1.09
CA SER A 15 11.22 -9.56 -1.29
C SER A 15 12.13 -8.40 -0.92
N THR A 16 13.19 -8.69 -0.18
CA THR A 16 14.19 -7.72 0.22
C THR A 16 15.41 -7.85 -0.69
N ALA A 17 15.61 -6.85 -1.55
CA ALA A 17 16.84 -6.72 -2.36
C ALA A 17 17.92 -5.96 -1.57
N PHE A 18 18.03 -6.25 -0.27
CA PHE A 18 19.02 -5.69 0.61
C PHE A 18 19.46 -6.71 1.66
N ASP A 19 20.68 -6.53 2.16
CA ASP A 19 21.29 -7.39 3.15
C ASP A 19 22.10 -6.58 4.17
N ASN A 20 22.78 -7.29 5.07
CA ASN A 20 23.65 -6.71 6.09
C ASN A 20 22.95 -5.61 6.94
N VAL A 21 21.70 -5.83 7.37
CA VAL A 21 20.95 -4.82 8.14
C VAL A 21 21.60 -4.56 9.50
N ARG A 22 21.82 -3.29 9.83
CA ARG A 22 22.48 -2.82 11.06
C ARG A 22 21.62 -1.78 11.78
N LEU A 23 21.55 -1.90 13.10
CA LEU A 23 21.02 -0.88 13.99
C LEU A 23 22.16 0.09 14.33
N CYS A 24 21.94 1.37 14.07
CA CYS A 24 22.84 2.44 14.45
C CYS A 24 22.21 3.28 15.56
N GLY A 25 22.99 3.69 16.56
CA GLY A 25 22.44 4.48 17.67
C GLY A 25 23.42 5.38 18.40
N SER A 26 22.88 6.41 19.04
CA SER A 26 23.60 7.45 19.78
C SER A 26 24.09 6.98 21.16
N TRP A 27 24.66 5.78 21.21
CA TRP A 27 25.21 5.15 22.41
C TRP A 27 26.54 4.46 22.11
N ASP A 28 27.38 4.32 23.14
CA ASP A 28 28.64 3.57 23.07
C ASP A 28 28.43 2.05 23.24
N GLN A 29 29.50 1.26 23.17
CA GLN A 29 29.45 -0.20 23.35
C GLN A 29 28.93 -0.66 24.73
N ARG A 30 28.78 0.26 25.69
CA ARG A 30 28.28 0.00 27.04
C ARG A 30 26.87 0.57 27.26
N GLY A 31 26.22 1.05 26.19
CA GLY A 31 24.87 1.61 26.25
C GLY A 31 24.80 2.99 26.91
N ARG A 32 25.92 3.75 26.95
CA ARG A 32 25.93 5.12 27.47
C ARG A 32 25.78 6.13 26.34
N PRO A 33 25.21 7.32 26.58
CA PRO A 33 25.08 8.36 25.56
C PRO A 33 26.42 8.69 24.89
N SER A 34 26.41 8.75 23.56
CA SER A 34 27.61 8.99 22.76
C SER A 34 27.29 9.89 21.58
N ALA A 35 28.24 10.78 21.25
CA ALA A 35 28.21 11.54 20.01
C ALA A 35 28.61 10.68 18.80
N ASP A 36 29.51 9.71 19.03
CA ASP A 36 29.90 8.72 18.03
C ASP A 36 28.91 7.56 18.07
N TRP A 37 28.17 7.35 16.98
CA TRP A 37 27.16 6.31 16.91
C TRP A 37 27.79 4.93 16.80
N THR A 38 27.23 3.96 17.51
CA THR A 38 27.61 2.56 17.35
C THR A 38 26.67 1.86 16.40
N SER A 39 27.21 0.88 15.67
CA SER A 39 26.47 0.04 14.72
C SER A 39 26.54 -1.41 15.17
N VAL A 40 25.39 -2.10 15.19
CA VAL A 40 25.28 -3.52 15.56
C VAL A 40 24.46 -4.28 14.51
N PRO A 41 24.89 -5.49 14.09
CA PRO A 41 24.12 -6.31 13.16
C PRO A 41 22.74 -6.67 13.72
N MET A 42 21.72 -6.64 12.86
CA MET A 42 20.39 -7.12 13.19
C MET A 42 20.19 -8.55 12.66
N GLN A 43 19.52 -9.38 13.44
CA GLN A 43 19.18 -10.74 13.05
C GLN A 43 17.89 -10.75 12.23
N ARG A 44 17.93 -11.35 11.04
CA ARG A 44 16.74 -11.59 10.21
C ARG A 44 15.84 -12.67 10.83
N SER A 45 14.54 -12.42 10.83
CA SER A 45 13.45 -13.30 11.25
C SER A 45 12.23 -13.02 10.36
N GLU A 46 11.15 -13.78 10.55
CA GLU A 46 9.86 -13.59 9.90
C GLU A 46 8.83 -13.05 10.91
N ASP A 47 7.96 -12.15 10.48
CA ASP A 47 6.84 -11.60 11.26
C ASP A 47 5.54 -12.40 11.01
N GLU A 48 4.46 -12.09 11.73
CA GLU A 48 3.20 -12.86 11.66
C GLU A 48 2.53 -12.91 10.27
N ASP A 49 2.82 -11.94 9.41
CA ASP A 49 2.29 -11.82 8.06
C ASP A 49 3.27 -12.31 6.98
N GLY A 50 4.33 -13.03 7.38
CA GLY A 50 5.28 -13.65 6.46
C GLY A 50 6.37 -12.71 5.93
N TYR A 51 6.36 -11.43 6.32
CA TYR A 51 7.38 -10.47 5.90
C TYR A 51 8.61 -10.50 6.81
N ASP A 52 9.76 -10.13 6.23
CA ASP A 52 11.02 -10.02 6.97
C ASP A 52 10.93 -8.98 8.10
N VAL A 53 11.43 -9.36 9.27
CA VAL A 53 11.72 -8.47 10.37
C VAL A 53 13.16 -8.67 10.83
N PHE A 54 13.88 -7.57 11.02
CA PHE A 54 15.25 -7.55 11.51
C PHE A 54 15.23 -7.09 12.95
N VAL A 55 15.88 -7.83 13.84
CA VAL A 55 15.81 -7.59 15.28
C VAL A 55 17.20 -7.43 15.91
N ALA A 56 17.32 -6.50 16.84
CA ALA A 56 18.50 -6.32 17.66
C ALA A 56 18.11 -6.02 19.10
N ARG A 57 19.04 -6.28 20.04
CA ARG A 57 18.89 -5.95 21.45
C ARG A 57 20.09 -5.15 21.91
N VAL A 58 19.83 -4.08 22.63
CA VAL A 58 20.88 -3.25 23.25
C VAL A 58 20.58 -3.13 24.74
N SER A 59 21.62 -3.31 25.56
CA SER A 59 21.54 -3.17 27.01
C SER A 59 22.04 -1.80 27.43
N PHE A 60 21.22 -1.09 28.20
CA PHE A 60 21.53 0.24 28.73
C PHE A 60 21.70 0.15 30.26
N PRO A 61 22.66 0.87 30.86
CA PRO A 61 22.76 0.98 32.31
C PRO A 61 21.52 1.68 32.90
N ASP A 62 21.01 1.25 34.07
CA ASP A 62 19.83 1.93 34.66
C ASP A 62 20.09 3.41 35.00
N GLY A 63 21.37 3.79 35.16
CA GLY A 63 21.75 5.18 35.38
C GLY A 63 21.39 6.11 34.22
N GLU A 64 21.07 5.55 33.05
CA GLU A 64 20.65 6.28 31.86
C GLU A 64 19.12 6.36 31.72
N ILE A 65 18.33 5.83 32.67
CA ILE A 65 16.87 5.96 32.64
C ILE A 65 16.49 7.46 32.60
N GLY A 66 15.55 7.80 31.71
CA GLY A 66 15.16 9.18 31.39
C GLY A 66 16.04 9.85 30.33
N THR A 67 17.08 9.18 29.83
CA THR A 67 17.88 9.70 28.72
C THR A 67 17.19 9.46 27.39
N ASN A 68 17.13 10.49 26.55
CA ASN A 68 16.63 10.38 25.19
C ASN A 68 17.75 9.89 24.25
N PHE A 69 17.58 8.69 23.71
CA PHE A 69 18.48 8.11 22.72
C PHE A 69 17.91 8.25 21.32
N ARG A 70 18.80 8.24 20.33
CA ARG A 70 18.47 8.32 18.91
C ARG A 70 19.01 7.11 18.20
N TRP A 71 18.30 6.65 17.18
CA TRP A 71 18.67 5.46 16.44
C TRP A 71 18.17 5.50 14.99
N GLY A 72 18.78 4.65 14.18
CA GLY A 72 18.33 4.38 12.83
C GLY A 72 18.90 3.10 12.28
N ILE A 73 18.75 2.92 10.97
CA ILE A 73 19.02 1.65 10.29
C ILE A 73 19.93 1.92 9.10
N GLU A 74 20.98 1.11 8.98
CA GLU A 74 21.81 1.01 7.79
C GLU A 74 21.62 -0.37 7.15
N LEU A 75 21.69 -0.43 5.83
CA LEU A 75 21.62 -1.67 5.06
C LEU A 75 22.44 -1.55 3.78
N ASP A 76 22.74 -2.69 3.18
CA ASP A 76 23.45 -2.75 1.91
C ASP A 76 22.47 -3.14 0.79
N ARG A 77 22.64 -2.56 -0.40
CA ARG A 77 21.93 -2.91 -1.64
C ARG A 77 22.96 -3.28 -2.71
N PRO A 78 22.57 -4.01 -3.77
CA PRO A 78 23.45 -4.28 -4.90
C PRO A 78 24.12 -2.99 -5.41
N GLY A 79 25.44 -2.89 -5.26
CA GLY A 79 26.24 -1.74 -5.68
C GLY A 79 26.27 -0.53 -4.73
N VAL A 80 25.55 -0.56 -3.60
CA VAL A 80 25.49 0.55 -2.63
C VAL A 80 25.57 0.01 -1.19
N ALA A 81 26.68 0.26 -0.49
CA ALA A 81 26.85 -0.09 0.92
C ALA A 81 26.42 1.06 1.85
N ASP A 82 26.14 0.75 3.12
CA ASP A 82 25.90 1.73 4.19
C ASP A 82 24.76 2.72 3.87
N LEU A 83 23.70 2.23 3.22
CA LEU A 83 22.55 3.05 2.93
C LEU A 83 21.70 3.25 4.20
N TRP A 84 21.46 4.51 4.53
CA TRP A 84 20.50 4.88 5.56
C TRP A 84 19.06 4.57 5.15
N ALA A 85 18.37 3.74 5.93
CA ALA A 85 17.07 3.16 5.58
C ALA A 85 15.87 3.90 6.15
N ILE A 86 16.04 4.75 7.17
CA ILE A 86 14.93 5.57 7.65
C ILE A 86 14.65 6.65 6.60
N ALA A 87 13.45 6.58 6.03
CA ALA A 87 13.00 7.49 4.98
C ALA A 87 12.30 8.73 5.56
N ALA A 88 11.61 8.59 6.68
CA ALA A 88 10.81 9.65 7.28
C ALA A 88 11.67 10.66 8.04
N GLU A 89 11.38 11.94 7.85
CA GLU A 89 11.93 13.03 8.66
C GLU A 89 11.09 13.22 9.93
N LEU A 90 11.67 13.88 10.93
CA LEU A 90 10.91 14.32 12.10
C LEU A 90 9.83 15.31 11.66
N ASP A 91 8.71 15.32 12.38
CA ASP A 91 7.62 16.30 12.21
C ASP A 91 8.05 17.69 12.71
N ASP A 92 9.01 18.27 12.00
CA ASP A 92 9.64 19.56 12.22
C ASP A 92 10.17 20.05 10.85
N GLU A 93 9.52 21.05 10.27
CA GLU A 93 9.86 21.62 8.95
C GLU A 93 11.31 22.12 8.86
N ALA A 94 11.97 22.38 9.99
CA ALA A 94 13.36 22.82 10.03
C ALA A 94 14.38 21.67 10.13
N SER A 95 13.92 20.41 10.21
CA SER A 95 14.75 19.24 10.50
C SER A 95 14.71 18.21 9.37
N SER A 96 15.82 18.04 8.66
CA SER A 96 16.03 16.92 7.71
C SER A 96 16.51 15.63 8.36
N ARG A 97 16.34 15.50 9.69
CA ARG A 97 16.83 14.34 10.44
C ARG A 97 15.92 13.15 10.17
N ARG A 98 16.54 12.05 9.74
CA ARG A 98 15.88 10.77 9.46
C ARG A 98 16.22 9.74 10.54
N GLU A 99 15.92 10.05 11.79
CA GLU A 99 16.24 9.20 12.94
C GLU A 99 15.02 9.04 13.84
N CYS A 100 14.91 7.88 14.49
CA CYS A 100 13.94 7.66 15.54
C CYS A 100 14.55 8.03 16.90
N SER A 101 13.71 8.38 17.87
CA SER A 101 14.16 8.64 19.25
C SER A 101 13.25 7.99 20.28
N PHE A 102 13.81 7.68 21.44
CA PHE A 102 13.08 7.16 22.58
C PHE A 102 13.71 7.60 23.89
N GLU A 103 12.88 7.86 24.89
CA GLU A 103 13.33 8.07 26.26
C GLU A 103 13.46 6.72 26.96
N LEU A 104 14.65 6.40 27.48
CA LEU A 104 14.90 5.11 28.13
C LEU A 104 14.03 4.95 29.40
N GLN A 105 13.20 3.92 29.41
CA GLN A 105 12.33 3.58 30.54
C GLN A 105 12.32 2.07 30.82
N PRO A 106 12.15 1.63 32.08
CA PRO A 106 12.01 0.23 32.41
C PRO A 106 10.76 -0.39 31.75
N GLY A 107 10.90 -1.60 31.19
CA GLY A 107 9.77 -2.36 30.65
C GLY A 107 9.12 -1.75 29.40
N MET A 108 9.85 -0.90 28.67
CA MET A 108 9.37 -0.30 27.43
C MET A 108 9.10 -1.33 26.33
N GLU A 109 8.12 -1.02 25.50
CA GLU A 109 7.80 -1.78 24.30
C GLU A 109 8.95 -1.72 23.27
N PRO A 110 9.05 -2.72 22.37
CA PRO A 110 10.04 -2.73 21.31
C PRO A 110 9.98 -1.47 20.44
N GLN A 111 11.14 -0.86 20.21
CA GLN A 111 11.31 0.26 19.29
C GLN A 111 11.23 -0.28 17.86
N THR A 112 10.13 0.00 17.16
CA THR A 112 9.86 -0.58 15.84
C THR A 112 9.80 0.50 14.78
N TYR A 113 10.61 0.38 13.73
CA TYR A 113 10.49 1.18 12.51
C TYR A 113 9.90 0.33 11.38
N TYR A 114 8.85 0.86 10.76
CA TYR A 114 8.19 0.27 9.59
C TYR A 114 8.63 1.10 8.38
N LEU A 115 9.32 0.47 7.43
CA LEU A 115 9.67 1.14 6.16
C LEU A 115 8.40 1.40 5.34
N THR A 116 7.49 0.44 5.33
CA THR A 116 6.15 0.56 4.75
C THR A 116 5.13 -0.10 5.67
N TRP A 117 3.86 0.24 5.48
CA TRP A 117 2.73 -0.40 6.16
C TRP A 117 2.00 -1.45 5.31
N ILE A 118 2.55 -1.77 4.13
CA ILE A 118 2.06 -2.84 3.26
C ILE A 118 2.09 -4.16 4.04
N GLY A 119 1.07 -5.01 3.84
CA GLY A 119 0.89 -6.26 4.58
C GLY A 119 0.22 -6.08 5.95
N ARG A 120 0.15 -4.84 6.48
CA ARG A 120 -0.44 -4.56 7.79
C ARG A 120 -1.73 -3.76 7.71
N LEU A 121 -1.72 -2.67 6.94
CA LEU A 121 -2.88 -1.84 6.69
C LEU A 121 -3.65 -2.33 5.47
N GLY A 122 -4.95 -2.17 5.52
CA GLY A 122 -5.90 -2.70 4.56
C GLY A 122 -6.27 -4.17 4.76
N ALA A 123 -6.86 -4.77 3.73
CA ALA A 123 -7.27 -6.17 3.71
C ALA A 123 -6.12 -7.09 3.28
N ASN A 124 -5.57 -7.88 4.20
CA ASN A 124 -4.36 -8.68 3.98
C ASN A 124 -4.56 -10.15 4.35
N ARG A 125 -3.95 -11.04 3.56
CA ARG A 125 -3.88 -12.48 3.85
C ARG A 125 -3.07 -12.74 5.12
N ILE A 126 -3.57 -13.59 6.00
CA ILE A 126 -2.83 -14.14 7.14
C ILE A 126 -2.56 -15.62 6.87
N GLU A 127 -1.29 -15.96 6.69
CA GLU A 127 -0.88 -17.35 6.49
C GLU A 127 -1.01 -18.13 7.80
N ARG A 128 -1.75 -19.26 7.77
CA ARG A 128 -1.95 -20.10 8.95
C ARG A 128 -1.16 -21.39 8.82
N ARG A 129 -0.38 -21.72 9.85
CA ARG A 129 0.38 -23.00 9.90
C ARG A 129 -0.53 -24.23 9.77
N ASN A 130 -1.77 -24.14 10.25
CA ASN A 130 -2.77 -25.20 10.19
C ASN A 130 -4.13 -24.60 9.74
N GLY A 131 -4.71 -25.11 8.66
CA GLY A 131 -6.00 -24.66 8.12
C GLY A 131 -5.87 -23.80 6.87
N ALA A 132 -6.99 -23.27 6.39
CA ALA A 132 -6.98 -22.28 5.31
C ALA A 132 -6.40 -20.95 5.82
N ASP A 133 -5.83 -20.18 4.89
CA ASP A 133 -5.38 -18.82 5.17
C ASP A 133 -6.56 -17.93 5.56
N GLY A 134 -6.28 -17.03 6.48
CA GLY A 134 -7.23 -16.05 7.00
C GLY A 134 -7.10 -14.69 6.33
N ILE A 135 -7.95 -13.75 6.74
CA ILE A 135 -7.84 -12.35 6.35
C ILE A 135 -7.81 -11.44 7.58
N ARG A 136 -6.98 -10.39 7.54
CA ARG A 136 -6.94 -9.27 8.48
C ARG A 136 -7.39 -8.01 7.76
N TYR A 137 -8.20 -7.21 8.42
CA TYR A 137 -8.46 -5.83 8.04
C TYR A 137 -7.86 -4.93 9.10
N SER A 138 -7.06 -3.94 8.70
CA SER A 138 -6.56 -2.92 9.62
C SER A 138 -6.63 -1.53 9.03
N VAL A 139 -7.03 -0.55 9.85
CA VAL A 139 -7.05 0.87 9.49
C VAL A 139 -6.47 1.70 10.63
N TRP A 140 -5.74 2.77 10.29
CA TRP A 140 -5.27 3.72 11.28
C TRP A 140 -6.32 4.81 11.49
N ALA A 141 -6.91 4.84 12.69
CA ALA A 141 -7.95 5.81 13.04
C ALA A 141 -7.84 6.15 14.55
N PRO A 142 -6.77 6.86 14.95
CA PRO A 142 -6.41 7.03 16.36
C PRO A 142 -7.44 7.84 17.16
N ASN A 143 -8.20 8.71 16.49
CA ASN A 143 -9.21 9.55 17.12
C ASN A 143 -10.61 8.91 17.12
N ALA A 144 -10.79 7.79 16.40
CA ALA A 144 -12.08 7.09 16.38
C ALA A 144 -12.43 6.57 17.78
N ARG A 145 -13.72 6.65 18.12
CA ARG A 145 -14.31 6.03 19.32
C ARG A 145 -14.65 4.56 19.08
N GLU A 146 -15.08 4.23 17.86
CA GLU A 146 -15.40 2.88 17.40
C GLU A 146 -15.10 2.77 15.91
N VAL A 147 -14.62 1.61 15.47
CA VAL A 147 -14.56 1.24 14.06
C VAL A 147 -15.20 -0.14 13.88
N LEU A 148 -16.12 -0.25 12.92
CA LEU A 148 -16.64 -1.52 12.43
C LEU A 148 -16.16 -1.76 10.99
N LEU A 149 -15.76 -3.00 10.70
CA LEU A 149 -15.69 -3.49 9.34
C LEU A 149 -17.12 -3.70 8.81
N VAL A 150 -17.41 -3.21 7.62
CA VAL A 150 -18.67 -3.37 6.91
C VAL A 150 -18.43 -4.20 5.67
N LEU A 151 -19.12 -5.33 5.55
CA LEU A 151 -19.13 -6.12 4.31
C LEU A 151 -20.32 -5.67 3.47
N ALA A 152 -20.10 -5.40 2.19
CA ALA A 152 -21.11 -4.83 1.29
C ALA A 152 -21.61 -5.85 0.26
N ASP A 153 -22.73 -5.55 -0.39
CA ASP A 153 -23.27 -6.39 -1.47
C ASP A 153 -22.44 -6.21 -2.75
N PRO A 154 -21.80 -7.26 -3.30
CA PRO A 154 -21.05 -7.17 -4.56
C PRO A 154 -21.91 -6.82 -5.78
N ALA A 155 -23.23 -7.03 -5.73
CA ALA A 155 -24.12 -6.63 -6.81
C ALA A 155 -24.33 -5.11 -6.90
N ILE A 156 -24.06 -4.38 -5.81
CA ILE A 156 -24.22 -2.92 -5.70
C ILE A 156 -22.86 -2.24 -5.60
N GLY A 157 -21.97 -2.77 -4.76
CA GLY A 157 -20.62 -2.24 -4.55
C GLY A 157 -20.59 -0.90 -3.81
N TYR A 158 -21.64 -0.58 -3.05
CA TYR A 158 -21.79 0.69 -2.35
C TYR A 158 -22.54 0.48 -1.03
N VAL A 159 -22.18 1.28 -0.02
CA VAL A 159 -22.95 1.43 1.21
C VAL A 159 -23.19 2.92 1.42
N ALA A 160 -24.45 3.30 1.62
CA ALA A 160 -24.89 4.68 1.86
C ALA A 160 -24.60 5.15 3.30
N ASP A 161 -24.79 6.44 3.57
CA ASP A 161 -24.52 7.03 4.89
C ASP A 161 -25.49 6.58 5.99
N ASP A 162 -26.67 6.10 5.59
CA ASP A 162 -27.62 5.45 6.49
C ASP A 162 -27.33 3.94 6.69
N GLY A 163 -26.29 3.42 6.02
CA GLY A 163 -25.89 2.01 6.05
C GLY A 163 -26.58 1.11 5.02
N THR A 164 -27.46 1.65 4.17
CA THR A 164 -28.09 0.89 3.08
C THR A 164 -27.04 0.32 2.14
N GLY A 165 -27.11 -0.99 1.85
CA GLY A 165 -26.13 -1.72 1.03
C GLY A 165 -25.16 -2.60 1.83
N ALA A 166 -25.11 -2.45 3.16
CA ALA A 166 -24.34 -3.33 4.03
C ALA A 166 -25.01 -4.71 4.19
N LEU A 167 -24.22 -5.78 4.04
CA LEU A 167 -24.64 -7.16 4.33
C LEU A 167 -24.43 -7.53 5.80
N GLY A 168 -23.48 -6.86 6.46
CA GLY A 168 -23.23 -7.06 7.87
C GLY A 168 -22.00 -6.30 8.36
N THR A 169 -21.85 -6.25 9.67
CA THR A 169 -20.71 -5.57 10.31
C THR A 169 -19.96 -6.50 11.27
N ILE A 170 -18.70 -6.15 11.54
CA ILE A 170 -17.82 -6.82 12.51
C ILE A 170 -17.11 -5.74 13.32
N GLY A 171 -17.12 -5.86 14.65
CA GLY A 171 -16.38 -4.95 15.53
C GLY A 171 -14.87 -5.12 15.39
N MET A 172 -14.15 -4.00 15.29
CA MET A 172 -12.69 -4.00 15.25
C MET A 172 -12.11 -3.69 16.63
N ARG A 173 -10.96 -4.27 16.94
CA ARG A 173 -10.22 -4.03 18.19
C ARG A 173 -9.19 -2.93 18.00
N ARG A 174 -9.19 -1.95 18.89
CA ARG A 174 -8.17 -0.89 18.95
C ARG A 174 -6.84 -1.42 19.51
N THR A 175 -5.75 -1.03 18.89
CA THR A 175 -4.37 -1.28 19.32
C THR A 175 -3.78 -0.04 20.01
N VAL A 176 -2.66 -0.20 20.71
CA VAL A 176 -1.99 0.89 21.43
C VAL A 176 -1.50 2.01 20.50
N ASP A 177 -1.16 1.68 19.25
CA ASP A 177 -0.64 2.63 18.26
C ASP A 177 -1.75 3.33 17.44
N GLY A 178 -3.01 3.20 17.86
CA GLY A 178 -4.15 3.85 17.20
C GLY A 178 -4.71 3.12 15.96
N PHE A 179 -4.19 1.94 15.64
CA PHE A 179 -4.81 1.06 14.63
C PHE A 179 -6.04 0.36 15.17
N TRP A 180 -7.00 0.12 14.29
CA TRP A 180 -8.13 -0.78 14.51
C TRP A 180 -7.94 -2.00 13.62
N THR A 181 -8.06 -3.20 14.20
CA THR A 181 -7.84 -4.46 13.48
C THR A 181 -8.95 -5.46 13.76
N VAL A 182 -9.27 -6.29 12.78
CA VAL A 182 -10.07 -7.51 12.95
C VAL A 182 -9.51 -8.61 12.06
N GLU A 183 -9.47 -9.83 12.56
CA GLU A 183 -8.89 -10.97 11.84
C GLU A 183 -9.65 -12.29 12.09
N THR A 184 -9.19 -13.36 11.46
CA THR A 184 -9.75 -14.73 11.58
C THR A 184 -9.98 -15.21 13.01
N GLY A 185 -9.16 -14.78 13.96
CA GLY A 185 -9.34 -15.12 15.37
C GLY A 185 -10.56 -14.48 16.02
N ASP A 186 -11.04 -13.37 15.47
CA ASP A 186 -12.12 -12.54 16.02
C ASP A 186 -13.49 -12.91 15.42
N ASP A 187 -13.57 -13.27 14.13
CA ASP A 187 -14.81 -13.68 13.46
C ASP A 187 -14.56 -14.79 12.43
N HIS A 188 -15.35 -15.87 12.52
CA HIS A 188 -15.28 -17.02 11.62
C HIS A 188 -15.48 -16.70 10.13
N ARG A 189 -16.17 -15.60 9.79
CA ARG A 189 -16.34 -15.13 8.41
C ARG A 189 -15.01 -14.80 7.75
N LEU A 190 -13.98 -14.51 8.54
CA LEU A 190 -12.65 -14.10 8.08
C LEU A 190 -11.67 -15.27 7.99
N SER A 191 -12.16 -16.52 7.99
CA SER A 191 -11.32 -17.73 8.07
C SER A 191 -10.90 -18.34 6.73
N ASP A 192 -11.36 -17.79 5.62
CA ASP A 192 -11.03 -18.22 4.26
C ASP A 192 -10.74 -17.00 3.39
N PHE A 193 -9.46 -16.65 3.23
CA PHE A 193 -9.06 -15.53 2.39
C PHE A 193 -9.52 -15.70 0.94
N ASP A 194 -9.41 -16.91 0.38
CA ASP A 194 -9.71 -17.16 -1.02
C ASP A 194 -11.20 -16.96 -1.31
N GLY A 195 -12.07 -17.34 -0.37
CA GLY A 195 -13.50 -17.04 -0.41
C GLY A 195 -13.84 -15.56 -0.24
N MET A 196 -12.94 -14.77 0.35
CA MET A 196 -13.12 -13.33 0.54
C MET A 196 -12.67 -12.50 -0.66
N VAL A 197 -11.81 -13.01 -1.54
CA VAL A 197 -11.36 -12.28 -2.75
C VAL A 197 -12.56 -11.84 -3.60
N GLY A 198 -12.61 -10.56 -3.94
CA GLY A 198 -13.74 -9.94 -4.65
C GLY A 198 -14.86 -9.42 -3.74
N THR A 199 -14.78 -9.64 -2.42
CA THR A 199 -15.76 -9.11 -1.47
C THR A 199 -15.55 -7.61 -1.28
N PRO A 200 -16.57 -6.77 -1.53
CA PRO A 200 -16.50 -5.36 -1.23
C PRO A 200 -16.67 -5.09 0.26
N TYR A 201 -15.94 -4.10 0.76
CA TYR A 201 -15.94 -3.70 2.15
C TYR A 201 -15.68 -2.20 2.31
N MET A 202 -15.98 -1.71 3.50
CA MET A 202 -15.58 -0.39 3.98
C MET A 202 -15.59 -0.35 5.51
N TYR A 203 -15.28 0.79 6.10
CA TYR A 203 -15.29 1.01 7.54
C TYR A 203 -16.43 1.94 7.94
N ARG A 204 -17.15 1.58 9.01
CA ARG A 204 -18.04 2.51 9.72
C ARG A 204 -17.31 3.04 10.94
N ILE A 205 -17.07 4.34 10.97
CA ILE A 205 -16.29 5.03 12.00
C ILE A 205 -17.23 5.89 12.84
N THR A 206 -17.17 5.72 14.16
CA THR A 206 -17.72 6.71 15.11
C THR A 206 -16.60 7.70 15.45
N LYS A 207 -16.75 8.94 14.99
CA LYS A 207 -15.76 10.01 15.19
C LYS A 207 -15.69 10.44 16.65
N ASP A 208 -14.69 11.26 16.96
CA ASP A 208 -14.43 11.79 18.31
C ASP A 208 -15.54 12.72 18.83
N ASP A 209 -16.33 13.32 17.95
CA ASP A 209 -17.54 14.09 18.28
C ASP A 209 -18.80 13.22 18.42
N GLY A 210 -18.72 11.93 18.06
CA GLY A 210 -19.83 10.97 18.08
C GLY A 210 -20.63 10.89 16.77
N SER A 211 -20.30 11.67 15.75
CA SER A 211 -20.86 11.53 14.41
C SER A 211 -20.40 10.24 13.74
N LEU A 212 -21.19 9.74 12.79
CA LEU A 212 -20.90 8.54 12.03
C LEU A 212 -20.34 8.89 10.65
N ALA A 213 -19.42 8.06 10.17
CA ALA A 213 -18.90 8.14 8.81
C ALA A 213 -18.72 6.73 8.24
N TYR A 214 -19.02 6.59 6.96
CA TYR A 214 -18.67 5.42 6.16
C TYR A 214 -17.48 5.79 5.28
N ARG A 215 -16.42 4.99 5.37
CA ARG A 215 -15.13 5.27 4.73
C ARG A 215 -14.58 4.08 3.97
N THR A 216 -14.16 4.29 2.74
CA THR A 216 -13.37 3.32 1.98
C THR A 216 -11.99 3.15 2.60
N ASP A 217 -11.26 2.15 2.13
CA ASP A 217 -9.94 1.84 2.65
C ASP A 217 -8.86 2.55 1.82
N ILE A 218 -8.17 3.53 2.42
CA ILE A 218 -7.06 4.23 1.77
C ILE A 218 -5.87 3.30 1.42
N TRP A 219 -5.82 2.10 2.00
CA TRP A 219 -4.86 1.04 1.66
C TRP A 219 -5.44 -0.02 0.71
N SER A 220 -6.62 0.23 0.16
CA SER A 220 -7.24 -0.65 -0.83
C SER A 220 -6.36 -0.78 -2.07
N LEU A 221 -6.26 -2.01 -2.57
CA LEU A 221 -5.61 -2.31 -3.84
C LEU A 221 -6.58 -2.20 -5.04
N MET A 222 -7.87 -2.02 -4.78
CA MET A 222 -8.94 -2.07 -5.77
C MET A 222 -10.23 -1.45 -5.24
N GLN A 223 -10.81 -0.51 -5.97
CA GLN A 223 -12.22 -0.14 -5.80
C GLN A 223 -13.10 -1.00 -6.71
N ILE A 224 -14.41 -1.06 -6.48
CA ILE A 224 -15.34 -1.86 -7.30
C ILE A 224 -16.02 -1.04 -8.41
N GLY A 225 -16.14 0.28 -8.21
CA GLY A 225 -16.76 1.22 -9.13
C GLY A 225 -15.87 1.52 -10.32
N ALA A 226 -16.44 1.63 -11.52
CA ALA A 226 -15.70 1.92 -12.76
C ALA A 226 -16.34 3.04 -13.60
N GLY A 227 -17.41 3.64 -13.09
CA GLY A 227 -18.22 4.64 -13.75
C GLY A 227 -17.83 6.05 -13.37
N ASP A 228 -18.83 6.92 -13.24
CA ASP A 228 -18.72 8.33 -12.91
C ASP A 228 -19.92 8.84 -12.08
N PHE A 229 -20.79 7.94 -11.64
CA PHE A 229 -21.95 8.30 -10.83
C PHE A 229 -21.57 8.35 -9.36
N ASP A 230 -21.74 9.52 -8.75
CA ASP A 230 -21.67 9.71 -7.31
C ASP A 230 -23.08 9.72 -6.69
N PRO A 231 -23.40 8.79 -5.76
CA PRO A 231 -24.65 8.81 -5.01
C PRO A 231 -24.76 9.93 -3.97
N ASP A 232 -23.69 10.67 -3.65
CA ASP A 232 -23.66 11.77 -2.66
C ASP A 232 -24.24 11.34 -1.30
N GLY A 233 -23.73 10.22 -0.78
CA GLY A 233 -24.18 9.63 0.49
C GLY A 233 -25.55 8.93 0.46
N ALA A 234 -26.36 9.14 -0.58
CA ALA A 234 -27.68 8.52 -0.73
C ALA A 234 -27.61 7.05 -1.18
N ALA A 235 -28.72 6.32 -1.03
CA ALA A 235 -28.82 4.94 -1.47
C ALA A 235 -28.62 4.80 -3.00
N TYR A 236 -27.79 3.83 -3.39
CA TYR A 236 -27.52 3.48 -4.77
C TYR A 236 -28.16 2.13 -5.13
N HIS A 237 -28.83 2.07 -6.28
CA HIS A 237 -29.51 0.86 -6.77
C HIS A 237 -28.99 0.38 -8.13
N GLY A 238 -27.95 1.03 -8.65
CA GLY A 238 -27.29 0.61 -9.89
C GLY A 238 -26.25 -0.48 -9.66
N SER A 239 -25.58 -0.88 -10.73
CA SER A 239 -24.45 -1.79 -10.68
C SER A 239 -23.14 -1.05 -10.41
N PRO A 240 -22.10 -1.70 -9.87
CA PRO A 240 -20.78 -1.09 -9.68
C PRO A 240 -20.19 -0.43 -10.94
N ALA A 241 -20.49 -0.95 -12.14
CA ALA A 241 -19.99 -0.40 -13.40
C ALA A 241 -20.43 1.06 -13.68
N GLY A 242 -21.51 1.54 -13.06
CA GLY A 242 -21.94 2.93 -13.17
C GLY A 242 -21.41 3.82 -12.05
N LEU A 243 -20.99 3.23 -10.94
CA LEU A 243 -20.57 3.92 -9.73
C LEU A 243 -19.16 4.46 -9.87
N ASP A 244 -18.93 5.68 -9.40
CA ASP A 244 -17.60 6.27 -9.37
C ASP A 244 -16.67 5.47 -8.42
N GLY A 245 -15.42 5.27 -8.85
CA GLY A 245 -14.44 4.43 -8.15
C GLY A 245 -14.22 4.87 -6.71
N PRO A 246 -13.85 6.14 -6.44
CA PRO A 246 -13.65 6.66 -5.10
C PRO A 246 -14.85 6.58 -4.16
N GLN A 247 -16.07 6.58 -4.71
CA GLN A 247 -17.31 6.50 -3.93
C GLN A 247 -17.70 5.06 -3.60
N SER A 248 -17.21 4.12 -4.40
CA SER A 248 -17.51 2.70 -4.29
C SER A 248 -16.78 2.01 -3.15
N CYS A 249 -17.21 0.79 -2.81
CA CYS A 249 -16.52 -0.01 -1.80
C CYS A 249 -15.15 -0.49 -2.28
N SER A 250 -14.22 -0.56 -1.34
CA SER A 250 -12.93 -1.22 -1.51
C SER A 250 -13.13 -2.72 -1.64
N VAL A 251 -12.24 -3.41 -2.37
CA VAL A 251 -12.40 -4.84 -2.68
C VAL A 251 -11.22 -5.62 -2.16
N VAL A 252 -11.50 -6.76 -1.54
CA VAL A 252 -10.43 -7.72 -1.18
C VAL A 252 -9.77 -8.22 -2.46
N CYS A 253 -8.49 -7.88 -2.63
CA CYS A 253 -7.70 -8.27 -3.79
C CYS A 253 -6.54 -9.17 -3.36
N ASP A 254 -6.25 -10.21 -4.15
CA ASP A 254 -5.03 -11.01 -3.98
C ASP A 254 -3.96 -10.53 -4.97
N PRO A 255 -2.94 -9.77 -4.52
CA PRO A 255 -1.88 -9.30 -5.42
C PRO A 255 -1.03 -10.45 -5.98
N LYS A 256 -1.07 -11.65 -5.39
CA LYS A 256 -0.40 -12.86 -5.90
C LYS A 256 -1.16 -13.49 -7.07
N ARG A 257 -2.28 -12.91 -7.51
CA ARG A 257 -3.07 -13.38 -8.66
C ARG A 257 -3.16 -12.29 -9.74
N VAL A 258 -3.34 -12.74 -10.98
CA VAL A 258 -3.62 -11.88 -12.15
C VAL A 258 -4.76 -12.48 -12.95
N VAL A 259 -5.83 -11.71 -13.16
CA VAL A 259 -6.99 -12.11 -13.96
C VAL A 259 -6.83 -11.58 -15.40
N LEU A 260 -6.68 -12.52 -16.33
CA LEU A 260 -6.57 -12.20 -17.76
C LEU A 260 -7.93 -11.79 -18.36
N PRO A 261 -7.97 -11.13 -19.54
CA PRO A 261 -9.22 -10.80 -20.23
C PRO A 261 -10.14 -12.02 -20.50
N SER A 262 -9.54 -13.20 -20.65
CA SER A 262 -10.27 -14.48 -20.78
C SER A 262 -11.00 -14.95 -19.51
N GLY A 263 -10.79 -14.30 -18.36
CA GLY A 263 -11.24 -14.76 -17.04
C GLY A 263 -10.31 -15.79 -16.39
N ARG A 264 -9.26 -16.26 -17.11
CA ARG A 264 -8.25 -17.16 -16.54
C ARG A 264 -7.43 -16.43 -15.48
N VAL A 265 -7.30 -17.05 -14.31
CA VAL A 265 -6.46 -16.58 -13.21
C VAL A 265 -5.08 -17.24 -13.28
N LEU A 266 -4.02 -16.44 -13.18
CA LEU A 266 -2.64 -16.90 -13.07
C LEU A 266 -2.06 -16.49 -11.73
N ALA A 267 -1.11 -17.28 -11.20
CA ALA A 267 -0.21 -16.82 -10.16
C ALA A 267 0.66 -15.67 -10.71
N ALA A 268 0.94 -14.66 -9.89
CA ALA A 268 1.71 -13.49 -10.30
C ALA A 268 3.11 -13.89 -10.80
N GLU A 269 3.76 -14.85 -10.16
CA GLU A 269 5.08 -15.35 -10.57
C GLU A 269 5.04 -15.97 -11.96
N ALA A 270 4.00 -16.74 -12.27
CA ALA A 270 3.79 -17.32 -13.59
C ALA A 270 3.45 -16.26 -14.64
N PHE A 271 2.72 -15.20 -14.24
CA PHE A 271 2.42 -14.08 -15.12
C PHE A 271 3.67 -13.28 -15.47
N TRP A 272 4.59 -13.05 -14.54
CA TRP A 272 5.81 -12.26 -14.78
C TRP A 272 6.99 -13.06 -15.37
N ALA A 273 6.90 -14.39 -15.44
CA ALA A 273 8.00 -15.27 -15.85
C ALA A 273 8.60 -14.96 -17.24
N ASP A 274 7.83 -14.38 -18.16
CA ASP A 274 8.20 -14.00 -19.52
C ASP A 274 8.02 -12.50 -19.78
N GLU A 275 8.18 -11.67 -18.75
CA GLU A 275 8.13 -10.20 -18.84
C GLU A 275 9.23 -9.62 -19.74
N PHE A 276 10.46 -10.11 -19.61
CA PHE A 276 11.62 -9.61 -20.34
C PHE A 276 12.01 -10.53 -21.50
N VAL A 277 12.24 -9.95 -22.68
CA VAL A 277 12.59 -10.69 -23.91
C VAL A 277 14.06 -10.46 -24.26
N ALA A 278 14.79 -11.55 -24.50
CA ALA A 278 16.20 -11.49 -24.89
C ALA A 278 16.40 -10.61 -26.13
N GLY A 279 17.33 -9.65 -26.04
CA GLY A 279 17.60 -8.68 -27.12
C GLY A 279 16.72 -7.43 -27.10
N ARG A 280 15.81 -7.29 -26.12
CA ARG A 280 14.96 -6.11 -25.90
C ARG A 280 15.16 -5.60 -24.48
N ASN A 281 16.34 -5.05 -24.22
CA ASN A 281 16.70 -4.55 -22.90
C ASN A 281 15.97 -3.24 -22.63
N LEU A 282 15.57 -3.04 -21.37
CA LEU A 282 15.16 -1.72 -20.90
C LEU A 282 16.36 -0.76 -20.90
N PRO A 283 16.13 0.55 -21.09
CA PRO A 283 17.18 1.55 -20.86
C PRO A 283 17.63 1.54 -19.40
N ASP A 284 18.95 1.58 -19.18
CA ASP A 284 19.59 1.53 -17.85
C ASP A 284 20.19 2.88 -17.43
N ARG A 285 20.15 3.88 -18.31
CA ARG A 285 20.64 5.24 -18.08
C ARG A 285 19.56 6.26 -18.35
N LEU A 286 19.47 7.27 -17.49
CA LEU A 286 18.46 8.31 -17.58
C LEU A 286 18.60 9.14 -18.86
N GLU A 287 19.84 9.44 -19.25
CA GLU A 287 20.18 10.21 -20.45
C GLU A 287 19.84 9.51 -21.78
N ASP A 288 19.60 8.19 -21.74
CA ASP A 288 19.22 7.40 -22.91
C ASP A 288 17.69 7.32 -23.09
N LEU A 289 16.90 7.89 -22.18
CA LEU A 289 15.44 7.84 -22.26
C LEU A 289 14.88 8.75 -23.36
N VAL A 290 14.04 8.15 -24.20
CA VAL A 290 13.12 8.82 -25.13
C VAL A 290 11.71 8.51 -24.65
N ILE A 291 11.17 9.45 -23.88
CA ILE A 291 9.93 9.29 -23.12
C ILE A 291 8.72 9.72 -23.96
N TYR A 292 7.67 8.91 -23.95
CA TYR A 292 6.34 9.26 -24.44
C TYR A 292 5.39 9.43 -23.26
N GLU A 293 4.88 10.64 -23.06
CA GLU A 293 3.83 10.91 -22.07
C GLU A 293 2.46 10.42 -22.58
N LEU A 294 1.80 9.57 -21.80
CA LEU A 294 0.57 8.88 -22.19
C LEU A 294 -0.54 9.05 -21.16
N HIS A 295 -1.59 9.79 -21.53
CA HIS A 295 -2.86 9.80 -20.82
C HIS A 295 -3.78 8.69 -21.37
N VAL A 296 -4.11 7.69 -20.54
CA VAL A 296 -4.95 6.54 -20.96
C VAL A 296 -6.29 7.00 -21.52
N GLY A 297 -6.97 7.91 -20.83
CA GLY A 297 -8.28 8.41 -21.26
C GLY A 297 -8.24 9.12 -22.62
N ALA A 298 -7.10 9.70 -23.01
CA ALA A 298 -6.97 10.45 -24.26
C ALA A 298 -6.94 9.52 -25.50
N LEU A 299 -6.60 8.24 -25.33
CA LEU A 299 -6.70 7.23 -26.40
C LEU A 299 -8.14 6.98 -26.86
N GLY A 300 -9.12 7.48 -26.11
CA GLY A 300 -10.54 7.49 -26.47
C GLY A 300 -10.92 8.61 -27.45
N PHE A 301 -9.99 9.47 -27.89
CA PHE A 301 -10.33 10.56 -28.81
C PHE A 301 -11.06 10.05 -30.07
N GLY A 302 -12.25 10.60 -30.33
CA GLY A 302 -13.12 10.17 -31.42
C GLY A 302 -14.03 8.96 -31.11
N LYS A 303 -13.99 8.41 -29.89
CA LYS A 303 -14.88 7.36 -29.37
C LYS A 303 -15.93 7.96 -28.40
N PRO A 304 -17.03 7.26 -28.10
CA PRO A 304 -18.04 7.73 -27.14
C PRO A 304 -17.61 7.63 -25.66
N ALA A 305 -16.45 7.03 -25.38
CA ALA A 305 -15.94 6.84 -24.04
C ALA A 305 -14.42 7.10 -24.01
N PRO A 306 -13.85 7.43 -22.83
CA PRO A 306 -12.40 7.53 -22.66
C PRO A 306 -11.67 6.23 -23.03
N GLY A 307 -10.39 6.35 -23.34
CA GLY A 307 -9.53 5.20 -23.60
C GLY A 307 -9.30 4.36 -22.36
N THR A 308 -8.88 3.11 -22.57
CA THR A 308 -8.59 2.14 -21.50
C THR A 308 -7.16 1.61 -21.60
N LEU A 309 -6.73 0.86 -20.59
CA LEU A 309 -5.44 0.17 -20.62
C LEU A 309 -5.37 -0.89 -21.74
N ASP A 310 -6.50 -1.43 -22.20
CA ASP A 310 -6.53 -2.29 -23.39
C ASP A 310 -6.20 -1.48 -24.67
N ASP A 311 -6.66 -0.23 -24.77
CA ASP A 311 -6.25 0.68 -25.85
C ASP A 311 -4.74 1.01 -25.75
N ALA A 312 -4.24 1.23 -24.53
CA ALA A 312 -2.82 1.49 -24.30
C ALA A 312 -1.95 0.29 -24.69
N ILE A 313 -2.37 -0.95 -24.36
CA ILE A 313 -1.73 -2.19 -24.79
C ILE A 313 -1.68 -2.28 -26.32
N ALA A 314 -2.79 -1.97 -27.00
CA ALA A 314 -2.84 -1.98 -28.47
C ALA A 314 -1.92 -0.90 -29.09
N PHE A 315 -1.64 0.18 -28.37
CA PHE A 315 -0.78 1.27 -28.80
C PHE A 315 0.73 0.98 -28.66
N VAL A 316 1.12 -0.01 -27.85
CA VAL A 316 2.54 -0.36 -27.60
C VAL A 316 3.33 -0.65 -28.89
N ALA A 317 2.72 -1.31 -29.88
CA ALA A 317 3.39 -1.58 -31.15
C ALA A 317 3.74 -0.30 -31.93
N HIS A 318 2.87 0.72 -31.83
CA HIS A 318 3.13 2.03 -32.42
C HIS A 318 4.27 2.75 -31.69
N LEU A 319 4.27 2.73 -30.36
CA LEU A 319 5.33 3.31 -29.54
C LEU A 319 6.71 2.72 -29.90
N SER A 320 6.78 1.39 -30.00
CA SER A 320 8.02 0.71 -30.42
C SER A 320 8.46 1.13 -31.83
N ALA A 321 7.53 1.24 -32.79
CA ALA A 321 7.84 1.67 -34.16
C ALA A 321 8.27 3.15 -34.25
N LEU A 322 7.76 4.00 -33.36
CA LEU A 322 8.15 5.41 -33.24
C LEU A 322 9.59 5.56 -32.73
N GLY A 323 10.11 4.54 -32.04
CA GLY A 323 11.46 4.54 -31.46
C GLY A 323 11.52 5.07 -30.03
N VAL A 324 10.38 5.14 -29.32
CA VAL A 324 10.38 5.47 -27.89
C VAL A 324 10.81 4.26 -27.07
N ASN A 325 11.51 4.50 -25.95
CA ASN A 325 12.02 3.44 -25.07
C ASN A 325 11.54 3.58 -23.62
N ALA A 326 10.72 4.59 -23.33
CA ALA A 326 10.00 4.73 -22.08
C ALA A 326 8.63 5.36 -22.32
N VAL A 327 7.66 4.95 -21.51
CA VAL A 327 6.35 5.59 -21.39
C VAL A 327 6.25 6.20 -20.01
N GLU A 328 5.94 7.49 -19.94
CA GLU A 328 5.41 8.11 -18.74
C GLU A 328 3.90 7.97 -18.78
N LEU A 329 3.38 7.08 -17.93
CA LEU A 329 1.94 6.88 -17.77
C LEU A 329 1.45 7.93 -16.79
N LEU A 330 0.67 8.89 -17.30
CA LEU A 330 -0.01 9.90 -16.49
C LEU A 330 -0.90 9.22 -15.43
N PRO A 331 -1.27 9.93 -14.34
CA PRO A 331 -1.73 9.31 -13.12
C PRO A 331 -2.83 8.27 -13.34
N ILE A 332 -2.59 7.07 -12.82
CA ILE A 332 -3.46 5.90 -12.99
C ILE A 332 -4.00 5.38 -11.65
N ALA A 333 -3.58 5.98 -10.54
CA ALA A 333 -4.13 5.68 -9.23
C ALA A 333 -5.57 6.23 -9.15
N GLU A 334 -6.46 5.50 -8.48
CA GLU A 334 -7.90 5.82 -8.40
C GLU A 334 -8.12 7.25 -7.89
N PHE A 335 -8.96 7.97 -8.62
CA PHE A 335 -9.12 9.42 -8.50
C PHE A 335 -10.57 9.82 -8.74
N GLU A 336 -10.96 10.98 -8.21
CA GLU A 336 -12.32 11.48 -8.39
C GLU A 336 -12.42 12.29 -9.67
N THR A 337 -13.51 12.09 -10.42
CA THR A 337 -13.84 12.83 -11.64
C THR A 337 -12.83 12.74 -12.79
N ARG A 338 -13.29 12.34 -13.99
CA ARG A 338 -12.45 12.26 -15.20
C ARG A 338 -11.91 13.61 -15.70
N ALA A 339 -12.36 14.72 -15.13
CA ALA A 339 -12.02 16.08 -15.56
C ALA A 339 -10.62 16.52 -15.10
N ASN A 340 -10.08 15.93 -14.02
CA ASN A 340 -8.79 16.33 -13.44
C ASN A 340 -7.57 15.60 -14.03
N TRP A 341 -7.77 14.72 -15.02
CA TRP A 341 -6.70 13.93 -15.67
C TRP A 341 -5.91 13.02 -14.71
N GLY A 342 -6.54 12.59 -13.60
CA GLY A 342 -5.95 11.69 -12.62
C GLY A 342 -5.28 12.37 -11.42
N TYR A 343 -5.19 13.72 -11.43
CA TYR A 343 -4.45 14.46 -10.40
C TYR A 343 -5.18 14.60 -9.06
N GLY A 344 -6.49 14.30 -8.97
CA GLY A 344 -7.23 14.19 -7.71
C GLY A 344 -7.20 12.77 -7.14
N THR A 345 -6.00 12.26 -6.84
CA THR A 345 -5.85 10.88 -6.34
C THR A 345 -6.42 10.74 -4.92
N SER A 346 -7.25 9.72 -4.70
CA SER A 346 -7.81 9.36 -3.38
C SER A 346 -7.34 7.99 -2.88
N HIS A 347 -7.03 7.04 -3.78
CA HIS A 347 -6.53 5.72 -3.39
C HIS A 347 -5.23 5.37 -4.13
N PHE A 348 -4.10 5.71 -3.52
CA PHE A 348 -2.77 5.59 -4.11
C PHE A 348 -2.34 4.17 -4.52
N PHE A 349 -2.98 3.14 -3.98
CA PHE A 349 -2.64 1.73 -4.23
C PHE A 349 -3.63 1.01 -5.15
N ALA A 350 -4.76 1.65 -5.48
CA ALA A 350 -5.73 1.11 -6.43
C ALA A 350 -5.50 1.78 -7.79
N ALA A 351 -5.41 1.00 -8.86
CA ALA A 351 -5.47 1.56 -10.20
C ALA A 351 -6.93 1.83 -10.60
N ASP A 352 -7.16 2.93 -11.34
CA ASP A 352 -8.47 3.35 -11.87
C ASP A 352 -9.18 2.16 -12.55
N GLN A 353 -10.28 1.72 -11.94
CA GLN A 353 -11.09 0.64 -12.50
C GLN A 353 -11.74 1.01 -13.82
N GLY A 354 -12.11 2.27 -14.03
CA GLY A 354 -12.65 2.79 -15.28
C GLY A 354 -11.65 2.70 -16.44
N ALA A 355 -10.36 2.77 -16.15
CA ALA A 355 -9.28 2.49 -17.11
C ALA A 355 -9.00 0.99 -17.32
N GLY A 356 -9.56 0.12 -16.48
CA GLY A 356 -9.42 -1.34 -16.55
C GLY A 356 -8.74 -1.97 -15.32
N GLY A 357 -8.33 -1.16 -14.35
CA GLY A 357 -7.86 -1.61 -13.04
C GLY A 357 -6.49 -2.31 -13.04
N THR A 358 -6.12 -2.79 -11.85
CA THR A 358 -4.77 -3.27 -11.52
C THR A 358 -4.27 -4.39 -12.44
N ASP A 359 -5.11 -5.35 -12.82
CA ASP A 359 -4.68 -6.45 -13.67
C ASP A 359 -4.44 -6.03 -15.13
N ARG A 360 -5.17 -5.04 -15.64
CA ARG A 360 -4.88 -4.46 -16.95
C ARG A 360 -3.62 -3.60 -16.92
N LEU A 361 -3.33 -2.94 -15.80
CA LEU A 361 -2.08 -2.21 -15.64
C LEU A 361 -0.88 -3.16 -15.68
N LYS A 362 -0.95 -4.33 -15.01
CA LYS A 362 0.07 -5.37 -15.10
C LYS A 362 0.30 -5.84 -16.55
N LEU A 363 -0.79 -6.03 -17.33
CA LEU A 363 -0.72 -6.40 -18.74
C LEU A 363 -0.07 -5.32 -19.60
N PHE A 364 -0.39 -4.05 -19.37
CA PHE A 364 0.23 -2.92 -20.06
C PHE A 364 1.74 -2.84 -19.79
N VAL A 365 2.13 -2.90 -18.51
CA VAL A 365 3.55 -2.90 -18.09
C VAL A 365 4.29 -4.05 -18.76
N LYS A 366 3.75 -5.27 -18.68
CA LYS A 366 4.34 -6.44 -19.33
C LYS A 366 4.46 -6.25 -20.85
N ALA A 367 3.44 -5.72 -21.53
CA ALA A 367 3.49 -5.47 -22.97
C ALA A 367 4.60 -4.47 -23.35
N CYS A 368 4.78 -3.40 -22.57
CA CYS A 368 5.87 -2.44 -22.75
C CYS A 368 7.24 -3.11 -22.56
N HIS A 369 7.44 -3.84 -21.46
CA HIS A 369 8.71 -4.53 -21.17
C HIS A 369 9.07 -5.56 -22.24
N GLN A 370 8.09 -6.28 -22.78
CA GLN A 370 8.31 -7.21 -23.90
C GLN A 370 8.75 -6.51 -25.20
N GLN A 371 8.56 -5.20 -25.34
CA GLN A 371 9.11 -4.38 -26.43
C GLN A 371 10.38 -3.60 -26.05
N GLY A 372 10.93 -3.77 -24.85
CA GLY A 372 12.08 -3.01 -24.37
C GLY A 372 11.73 -1.56 -24.01
N ILE A 373 10.47 -1.29 -23.65
CA ILE A 373 9.96 0.03 -23.28
C ILE A 373 9.77 0.06 -21.76
N ALA A 374 10.47 0.95 -21.06
CA ALA A 374 10.28 1.16 -19.62
C ALA A 374 8.94 1.85 -19.34
N VAL A 375 8.37 1.64 -18.16
CA VAL A 375 7.17 2.36 -17.70
C VAL A 375 7.51 3.17 -16.46
N ILE A 376 7.22 4.47 -16.53
CA ILE A 376 7.33 5.43 -15.43
C ILE A 376 5.90 5.80 -15.05
N LEU A 377 5.58 5.74 -13.75
CA LEU A 377 4.27 6.15 -13.25
C LEU A 377 4.36 7.59 -12.74
N ASP A 378 3.44 8.44 -13.19
CA ASP A 378 3.20 9.74 -12.56
C ASP A 378 2.46 9.53 -11.22
N VAL A 379 2.98 10.14 -10.16
CA VAL A 379 2.51 9.94 -8.77
C VAL A 379 2.24 11.28 -8.07
N CYS A 380 1.05 11.41 -7.50
CA CYS A 380 0.57 12.66 -6.93
C CYS A 380 0.64 12.66 -5.39
N TYR A 381 1.85 12.72 -4.82
CA TYR A 381 2.03 12.73 -3.35
C TYR A 381 2.09 14.11 -2.71
N ASN A 382 1.98 15.18 -3.51
CA ASN A 382 2.05 16.55 -3.04
C ASN A 382 0.73 17.07 -2.44
N HIS A 383 -0.39 16.36 -2.65
CA HIS A 383 -1.71 16.69 -2.11
C HIS A 383 -2.60 15.44 -2.06
N PHE A 384 -3.79 15.60 -1.47
CA PHE A 384 -4.88 14.62 -1.48
C PHE A 384 -6.11 15.28 -2.08
N ASP A 385 -6.99 14.52 -2.73
CA ASP A 385 -8.21 15.07 -3.33
C ASP A 385 -9.08 15.79 -2.28
N PRO A 386 -9.42 17.08 -2.46
CA PRO A 386 -10.33 17.79 -1.57
C PRO A 386 -11.73 17.16 -1.45
N ASP A 387 -12.20 16.45 -2.48
CA ASP A 387 -13.52 15.79 -2.49
C ASP A 387 -13.44 14.30 -2.08
N GLY A 388 -12.24 13.83 -1.70
CA GLY A 388 -11.96 12.47 -1.21
C GLY A 388 -12.54 12.11 0.17
N GLU A 389 -13.62 12.74 0.62
CA GLU A 389 -14.23 12.53 1.95
C GLU A 389 -14.67 11.08 2.18
N ARG A 390 -15.03 10.36 1.10
CA ARG A 390 -15.35 8.93 1.18
C ARG A 390 -14.15 8.09 1.60
N ALA A 391 -12.94 8.52 1.29
CA ALA A 391 -11.71 7.84 1.67
C ALA A 391 -11.12 8.34 3.01
N GLN A 392 -11.38 9.60 3.39
CA GLN A 392 -10.68 10.29 4.48
C GLN A 392 -11.28 10.14 5.89
#